data_AF-A0A7X7R348-F1
#
_entry.id   AF-A0A7X7R348-F1
#
_cell.length_a   1.000
_cell.length_b   1.000
_cell.length_c   1.000
_cell.angle_alpha   90.00
_cell.angle_beta   90.00
_cell.angle_gamma   90.00
#
_symmetry.space_group_name_H-M   'P 1'
#
loop_
_entity.id
_entity.type
_entity.pdbx_description
1 polymer ?
#
loop_
_entity_poly.entity_id
_entity_poly.type
_entity_poly.pdbx_seq_one_letter_code
_entity_poly.pdbx_strand_id
1 'polypeptide(L)' 'EVADLMIAWGIKAIWNFTPQSIKVPDDIIVENTSIYSDLAVIINRLNLKGIKKPT' A
#
# COMPACT_ATOMS: atom_id res chain seq x y z
N GLU A 1 -12.40 -1.54 9.86
CA GLU A 1 -13.66 -2.11 9.35
C GLU A 1 -13.41 -3.23 8.34
N VAL A 2 -12.94 -2.97 7.11
CA VAL A 2 -12.75 -4.04 6.10
C VAL A 2 -11.76 -5.12 6.58
N ALA A 3 -10.60 -4.72 7.13
CA ALA A 3 -9.63 -5.67 7.68
C ALA A 3 -10.22 -6.53 8.81
N ASP A 4 -11.05 -5.93 9.68
CA ASP A 4 -11.71 -6.63 10.78
C ASP A 4 -12.71 -7.67 10.26
N LEU A 5 -13.47 -7.33 9.21
CA LEU A 5 -14.39 -8.26 8.53
C LEU A 5 -13.63 -9.41 7.88
N MET A 6 -12.50 -9.14 7.21
CA MET A 6 -11.65 -10.17 6.62
C MET A 6 -11.19 -11.18 7.68
N ILE A 7 -10.72 -10.69 8.84
CA ILE A 7 -10.27 -11.51 9.96
C ILE A 7 -11.43 -12.34 10.55
N ALA A 8 -12.59 -11.72 10.75
CA ALA A 8 -13.79 -12.40 11.26
C ALA A 8 -14.24 -13.55 10.36
N TRP A 9 -13.95 -13.47 9.06
CA TRP A 9 -14.26 -14.50 8.06
C TRP A 9 -13.15 -15.54 7.88
N GLY A 10 -12.12 -15.49 8.71
CA GLY A 10 -11.05 -16.51 8.76
C GLY A 10 -9.86 -16.23 7.83
N ILE A 11 -9.77 -15.05 7.21
CA ILE A 11 -8.56 -14.68 6.45
C ILE A 11 -7.40 -14.46 7.43
N LYS A 12 -6.25 -15.06 7.13
CA LYS A 12 -5.04 -15.02 7.97
C LYS A 12 -3.89 -14.16 7.42
N ALA A 13 -4.03 -13.65 6.20
CA ALA A 13 -3.05 -12.78 5.58
C ALA A 13 -3.74 -11.63 4.84
N ILE A 14 -3.29 -10.40 5.06
CA ILE A 14 -3.80 -9.20 4.40
C ILE A 14 -2.64 -8.53 3.67
N TRP A 15 -2.78 -8.39 2.35
CA TRP A 15 -1.89 -7.56 1.57
C TRP A 15 -2.49 -6.15 1.47
N ASN A 16 -1.92 -5.22 2.23
CA ASN A 16 -2.41 -3.86 2.35
C ASN A 16 -1.73 -2.92 1.36
N PHE A 17 -2.50 -2.42 0.39
CA PHE A 17 -2.05 -1.41 -0.57
C PHE A 17 -2.42 0.03 -0.18
N THR A 18 -3.16 0.18 0.92
CA THR A 18 -3.58 1.50 1.40
C THR A 18 -2.46 2.12 2.24
N PRO A 19 -2.34 3.46 2.29
CA PRO A 19 -1.39 4.12 3.18
C PRO A 19 -1.81 4.00 4.66
N GLN A 20 -3.02 3.52 4.93
CA GLN A 20 -3.55 3.37 6.27
C GLN A 20 -2.92 2.15 6.94
N SER A 21 -2.25 2.35 8.07
CA SER A 21 -1.84 1.26 8.93
C SER A 21 -3.07 0.62 9.58
N ILE A 22 -3.13 -0.71 9.54
CA ILE A 22 -4.18 -1.52 10.17
C ILE A 22 -3.60 -2.24 11.37
N LYS A 23 -4.35 -2.26 12.48
CA LYS A 23 -4.00 -3.03 13.67
C LYS A 23 -4.70 -4.37 13.59
N VAL A 24 -3.95 -5.45 13.69
CA VAL A 24 -4.46 -6.82 13.64
C VAL A 24 -3.87 -7.63 14.80
N PRO A 25 -4.51 -8.74 15.20
CA PRO A 25 -3.90 -9.69 16.14
C PRO A 25 -2.61 -10.33 15.58
N ASP A 26 -1.76 -10.85 16.47
CA ASP A 26 -0.43 -11.39 16.12
C ASP A 26 -0.47 -12.61 15.18
N ASP A 27 -1.60 -13.33 15.12
CA ASP A 27 -1.78 -14.49 14.23
C ASP A 27 -2.17 -14.11 12.80
N ILE A 28 -2.26 -12.82 12.49
CA ILE A 28 -2.59 -12.29 11.17
C ILE A 28 -1.36 -11.66 10.54
N ILE A 29 -0.97 -12.17 9.37
CA ILE A 29 0.16 -11.62 8.59
C ILE A 29 -0.34 -10.39 7.83
N VAL A 30 0.37 -9.27 7.94
CA VAL A 30 0.08 -8.05 7.16
C VAL A 30 1.32 -7.64 6.40
N GLU A 31 1.21 -7.64 5.08
CA GLU A 31 2.23 -7.09 4.20
C GLU A 31 1.75 -5.74 3.65
N ASN A 32 2.55 -4.69 3.82
CA ASN A 32 2.22 -3.36 3.32
C ASN A 32 2.99 -3.09 2.03
N THR A 33 2.29 -2.67 0.98
CA THR A 33 2.90 -2.26 -0.29
C THR A 33 2.46 -0.86 -0.66
N SER A 34 3.42 0.05 -0.73
CA SER A 34 3.15 1.46 -1.04
C SER A 34 3.28 1.72 -2.53
N ILE A 35 2.14 1.77 -3.22
CA ILE A 35 2.05 2.21 -4.62
C ILE A 35 2.55 3.66 -4.77
N TYR A 36 2.37 4.48 -3.72
CA TYR A 36 2.89 5.85 -3.70
C TYR A 36 4.42 5.91 -3.74
N SER A 37 5.10 4.95 -3.12
CA SER A 37 6.56 4.88 -3.17
C SER A 37 7.04 4.59 -4.58
N ASP A 38 6.40 3.64 -5.27
CA ASP A 38 6.72 3.33 -6.66
C ASP A 38 6.41 4.50 -7.59
N LEU A 39 5.27 5.17 -7.39
CA LEU A 39 4.90 6.37 -8.13
C LEU A 39 5.89 7.51 -7.89
N ALA A 40 6.36 7.72 -6.66
CA ALA A 40 7.36 8.73 -6.34
C ALA A 40 8.67 8.47 -7.07
N VAL A 41 9.09 7.20 -7.17
CA VAL A 41 10.26 6.80 -7.96
C VAL A 41 10.07 7.14 -9.44
N ILE A 42 8.89 6.86 -10.00
CA ILE A 42 8.58 7.21 -11.39
C ILE A 42 8.61 8.72 -11.60
N ILE A 43 7.97 9.50 -10.73
CA ILE A 43 7.98 10.96 -10.79
C ILE A 43 9.42 11.50 -10.72
N ASN A 44 10.23 10.98 -9.80
CA ASN A 44 11.63 11.38 -9.68
C ASN A 44 12.40 11.08 -10.97
N ARG A 45 12.22 9.90 -11.57
CA ARG A 45 12.85 9.53 -12.85
C ARG A 45 12.40 10.42 -14.01
N LEU A 46 11.13 10.81 -14.07
CA LEU A 46 10.62 11.75 -15.09
C LEU A 46 11.26 13.13 -14.94
N ASN A 47 11.32 13.65 -13.71
CA ASN A 47 11.94 14.94 -13.40
C ASN A 47 13.43 14.96 -13.77
N LEU A 48 14.18 13.89 -13.45
CA LEU A 48 15.59 13.75 -13.83
C LEU A 48 15.80 13.70 -15.35
N LYS A 49 14.81 13.22 -16.10
CA LYS A 49 14.81 13.24 -17.57
C LYS A 49 14.30 14.56 -18.18
N GLY A 50 13.98 15.56 -17.36
CA GLY A 50 13.44 16.85 -17.81
C GLY A 50 12.03 16.76 -18.40
N ILE A 51 11.34 15.63 -18.24
CA ILE A 51 9.97 15.42 -18.73
C ILE A 51 9.04 16.07 -17.71
N LYS A 52 8.52 17.26 -18.05
CA LYS A 52 7.55 17.97 -17.20
C LYS A 52 6.20 17.25 -17.23
N LYS A 53 5.46 17.34 -16.12
CA LYS A 53 4.06 16.88 -16.06
C LYS A 53 3.28 17.55 -17.21
N PRO A 54 2.40 16.81 -17.92
CA PRO A 54 1.46 17.44 -18.83
C PRO A 54 0.61 18.41 -18.02
N THR A 55 0.64 19.69 -18.39
CA THR A 55 -0.29 20.71 -17.90
C THR A 55 -1.65 20.54 -18.55
#